data_AF-A0A919DP35-F1
#
_entry.id   AF-A0A919DP35-F1
#
_cell.length_a   1.000
_cell.length_b   1.000
_cell.length_c   1.000
_cell.angle_alpha   90.00
_cell.angle_beta   90.00
_cell.angle_gamma   90.00
#
_symmetry.space_group_name_H-M   'P 1'
#
loop_
_entity.id
_entity.type
_entity.pdbx_description
1 polymer ?
#
loop_
_entity_poly.entity_id
_entity_poly.type
_entity_poly.pdbx_seq_one_letter_code
_entity_poly.pdbx_strand_id
1 'polypeptide(L)'
;MIRILTKGRLERLLGQVRTAREVSGAVNAASARHFRELYAAAGRAERAEAAAAEAGEILSGALQELAAAQQELLLKDIAIRRLRAELEGGALEGRALTVLMHYGEPHSVYVSREDAHADTAAHGVAPERWVVGGERPAREVRWRCEAFIFDARANGFRRACAPSAAAVGGAA
;
A
#
# COMPACT_ATOMS: atom_id res chain seq x y z
N MET A 1 -21.63 60.80 -78.47
CA MET A 1 -22.96 60.85 -77.84
C MET A 1 -22.85 61.58 -76.51
N ILE A 2 -23.22 62.86 -76.45
CA ILE A 2 -23.14 63.68 -75.23
C ILE A 2 -24.48 63.58 -74.51
N ARG A 3 -24.50 63.03 -73.29
CA ARG A 3 -25.71 62.98 -72.45
C ARG A 3 -25.83 64.30 -71.68
N ILE A 4 -26.77 65.14 -72.07
CA ILE A 4 -27.12 66.34 -71.32
C ILE A 4 -27.91 65.91 -70.08
N LEU A 5 -27.30 66.06 -68.90
CA LEU A 5 -27.96 65.79 -67.63
C LEU A 5 -28.68 67.05 -67.14
N THR A 6 -29.96 66.91 -66.81
CA THR A 6 -30.74 67.96 -66.16
C THR A 6 -30.22 68.22 -64.74
N LYS A 7 -30.23 69.48 -64.29
CA LYS A 7 -29.83 69.90 -62.94
C LYS A 7 -30.41 69.01 -61.82
N GLY A 8 -31.72 68.71 -61.86
CA GLY A 8 -32.36 67.86 -60.84
C GLY A 8 -31.85 66.40 -60.79
N ARG A 9 -31.35 65.87 -61.91
CA ARG A 9 -30.73 64.53 -61.95
C ARG A 9 -29.33 64.55 -61.33
N LEU A 10 -28.58 65.63 -61.51
CA LEU A 10 -27.27 65.83 -60.86
C LEU A 10 -27.43 65.92 -59.34
N GLU A 11 -28.38 66.74 -58.87
CA GLU A 11 -28.67 66.90 -57.44
C GLU A 11 -29.07 65.58 -56.78
N ARG A 12 -29.90 64.78 -57.45
CA ARG A 12 -30.29 63.44 -56.97
C ARG A 12 -29.09 62.48 -56.87
N LEU A 13 -28.22 62.45 -57.87
CA LEU A 13 -27.02 61.62 -57.86
C LEU A 13 -26.04 62.05 -56.76
N LEU A 14 -25.85 63.36 -56.56
CA LEU A 14 -25.01 63.90 -55.48
C LEU A 14 -25.58 63.53 -54.09
N GLY A 15 -26.90 63.61 -53.93
CA GLY A 15 -27.58 63.14 -52.73
C GLY A 15 -27.34 61.64 -52.47
N GLN A 16 -27.48 60.80 -53.49
CA GLN A 16 -27.23 59.35 -53.38
C GLN A 16 -25.77 59.03 -53.04
N VAL A 17 -24.81 59.72 -53.65
CA VAL A 17 -23.38 59.55 -53.34
C VAL A 17 -23.08 59.94 -51.89
N ARG A 18 -23.71 61.01 -51.39
CA ARG A 18 -23.56 61.44 -50.00
C ARG A 18 -24.10 60.39 -49.04
N THR A 19 -25.33 59.92 -49.25
CA THR A 19 -25.93 58.87 -48.42
C THR A 19 -25.10 57.57 -48.48
N ALA A 20 -24.61 57.18 -49.65
CA ALA A 20 -23.75 56.00 -49.78
C ALA A 20 -22.45 56.12 -48.98
N ARG A 21 -21.84 57.32 -48.96
CA ARG A 21 -20.64 57.59 -48.14
C ARG A 21 -20.94 57.55 -46.65
N GLU A 22 -22.05 58.15 -46.22
CA GLU A 22 -22.48 58.13 -44.81
C GLU A 22 -22.74 56.69 -44.34
N VAL A 23 -23.46 55.89 -45.14
CA VAL A 23 -23.71 54.47 -44.87
C VAL A 23 -22.41 53.67 -44.84
N SER A 24 -21.52 53.87 -45.82
CA SER A 24 -20.22 53.18 -45.86
C SER A 24 -19.36 53.54 -44.63
N GLY A 25 -19.33 54.80 -44.22
CA GLY A 25 -18.64 55.25 -43.00
C GLY A 25 -19.21 54.61 -41.73
N ALA A 26 -20.54 54.56 -41.61
CA ALA A 26 -21.21 53.92 -40.48
C ALA A 26 -20.93 52.42 -40.41
N VAL A 27 -20.97 51.72 -41.56
CA VAL A 27 -20.64 50.29 -41.66
C VAL A 27 -19.18 50.05 -41.27
N ASN A 28 -18.23 50.83 -41.82
CA ASN A 28 -16.82 50.68 -41.49
C ASN A 28 -16.55 50.90 -39.99
N ALA A 29 -17.21 51.90 -39.39
CA ALA A 29 -17.09 52.17 -37.96
C ALA A 29 -17.68 51.03 -37.11
N ALA A 30 -18.82 50.46 -37.53
CA ALA A 30 -19.43 49.30 -36.87
C ALA A 30 -18.54 48.06 -36.98
N SER A 31 -18.02 47.76 -38.17
CA SER A 31 -17.07 46.66 -38.39
C SER A 31 -15.81 46.83 -37.55
N ALA A 32 -15.23 48.05 -37.49
CA ALA A 32 -14.06 48.31 -36.66
C ALA A 32 -14.33 48.11 -35.16
N ARG A 33 -15.52 48.46 -34.66
CA ARG A 33 -15.92 48.12 -33.29
C ARG A 33 -16.04 46.61 -33.09
N HIS A 34 -16.73 45.93 -34.00
CA HIS A 34 -16.94 44.50 -33.93
C HIS A 34 -15.61 43.71 -33.92
N PHE A 35 -14.66 44.06 -34.81
CA PHE A 35 -13.35 43.41 -34.80
C PHE A 35 -12.61 43.62 -33.48
N ARG A 36 -12.64 44.82 -32.90
CA ARG A 36 -12.01 45.07 -31.59
C ARG A 36 -12.64 44.24 -30.48
N GLU A 37 -13.97 44.13 -30.47
CA GLU A 37 -14.68 43.30 -29.49
C GLU A 37 -14.36 41.81 -29.67
N LEU A 38 -14.31 41.32 -30.91
CA LEU A 38 -13.92 39.95 -31.21
C LEU A 38 -12.50 39.64 -30.75
N TYR A 39 -11.52 40.51 -31.04
CA TYR A 39 -10.14 40.31 -30.58
C TYR A 39 -10.04 40.35 -29.05
N ALA A 40 -10.77 41.25 -28.39
CA ALA A 40 -10.80 41.29 -26.93
C ALA A 40 -11.47 40.05 -26.32
N ALA A 41 -12.48 39.48 -26.98
CA ALA A 41 -13.10 38.22 -26.57
C ALA A 41 -12.17 37.03 -26.79
N ALA A 42 -11.51 36.93 -27.96
CA ALA A 42 -10.55 35.89 -28.28
C ALA A 42 -9.37 35.90 -27.29
N GLY A 43 -8.79 37.07 -27.01
CA GLY A 43 -7.71 37.19 -26.03
C GLY A 43 -8.14 36.92 -24.58
N ARG A 44 -9.44 36.99 -24.24
CA ARG A 44 -9.97 36.52 -22.96
C ARG A 44 -10.12 35.01 -22.93
N ALA A 45 -10.61 34.41 -24.02
CA ALA A 45 -10.74 32.97 -24.16
C ALA A 45 -9.37 32.28 -24.08
N GLU A 46 -8.38 32.75 -24.82
CA GLU A 46 -7.02 32.21 -24.81
C GLU A 46 -6.39 32.24 -23.41
N ARG A 47 -6.55 33.34 -22.67
CA ARG A 47 -6.07 33.43 -21.29
C ARG A 47 -6.83 32.50 -20.34
N ALA A 48 -8.13 32.32 -20.55
CA ALA A 48 -8.92 31.40 -19.74
C ALA A 48 -8.51 29.94 -20.00
N GLU A 49 -8.24 29.58 -21.26
CA GLU A 49 -7.74 28.27 -21.65
C GLU A 49 -6.34 28.00 -21.07
N ALA A 50 -5.43 28.97 -21.13
CA ALA A 50 -4.11 28.86 -20.53
C ALA A 50 -4.17 28.66 -19.01
N ALA A 51 -5.02 29.43 -18.32
CA ALA A 51 -5.23 29.29 -16.88
C ALA A 51 -5.86 27.93 -16.52
N ALA A 52 -6.79 27.43 -17.34
CA ALA A 52 -7.40 26.12 -17.14
C ALA A 52 -6.39 24.98 -17.35
N ALA A 53 -5.49 25.10 -18.33
CA ALA A 53 -4.41 24.15 -18.53
C ALA A 53 -3.45 24.12 -17.33
N GLU A 54 -3.02 25.29 -16.85
CA GLU A 54 -2.17 25.39 -15.65
C GLU A 54 -2.84 24.78 -14.40
N ALA A 55 -4.11 25.09 -14.17
CA ALA A 55 -4.88 24.50 -13.08
C ALA A 55 -5.02 22.97 -13.23
N GLY A 56 -5.16 22.48 -14.47
CA GLY A 56 -5.19 21.05 -14.78
C GLY A 56 -3.89 20.33 -14.41
N GLU A 57 -2.74 20.93 -14.74
CA GLU A 57 -1.43 20.39 -14.38
C GLU A 57 -1.22 20.35 -12.86
N ILE A 58 -1.57 21.43 -12.15
CA ILE A 58 -1.49 21.48 -10.68
C ILE A 58 -2.36 20.40 -10.05
N LEU A 59 -3.61 20.26 -10.52
CA LEU A 59 -4.52 19.23 -10.01
C LEU A 59 -4.00 17.82 -10.27
N SER A 60 -3.47 17.57 -11.47
CA SER A 60 -2.87 16.29 -11.84
C SER A 60 -1.71 15.94 -10.91
N GLY A 61 -0.79 16.88 -10.68
CA GLY A 61 0.32 16.71 -9.73
C GLY A 61 -0.16 16.43 -8.31
N ALA A 62 -1.11 17.20 -7.80
CA ALA A 62 -1.67 17.00 -6.46
C ALA A 62 -2.34 15.63 -6.29
N LEU A 63 -3.04 15.14 -7.32
CA LEU A 63 -3.65 13.80 -7.30
C LEU A 63 -2.60 12.68 -7.30
N GLN A 64 -1.50 12.86 -8.04
CA GLN A 64 -0.39 11.90 -8.04
C GLN A 64 0.30 11.84 -6.68
N GLU A 65 0.58 12.99 -6.06
CA GLU A 65 1.16 13.07 -4.72
C GLU A 65 0.24 12.44 -3.66
N LEU A 66 -1.07 12.72 -3.73
CA LEU A 66 -2.05 12.13 -2.82
C LEU A 66 -2.10 10.60 -2.98
N ALA A 67 -2.11 10.09 -4.21
CA ALA A 67 -2.09 8.65 -4.47
C ALA A 67 -0.82 7.99 -3.92
N ALA A 68 0.34 8.62 -4.10
CA ALA A 68 1.60 8.13 -3.55
C ALA A 68 1.59 8.09 -2.01
N ALA A 69 1.10 9.15 -1.36
CA ALA A 69 0.99 9.23 0.09
C ALA A 69 0.01 8.17 0.65
N GLN A 70 -1.12 7.95 -0.02
CA GLN A 70 -2.07 6.90 0.35
C GLN A 70 -1.47 5.51 0.22
N GLN A 71 -0.72 5.24 -0.85
CA GLN A 71 -0.02 3.97 -1.02
C GLN A 71 1.03 3.75 0.07
N GLU A 72 1.81 4.78 0.42
CA GLU A 72 2.79 4.69 1.50
C GLU A 72 2.12 4.40 2.84
N LEU A 73 0.99 5.06 3.14
CA LEU A 73 0.23 4.82 4.36
C LEU A 73 -0.30 3.38 4.45
N LEU A 74 -0.83 2.84 3.34
CA LEU A 74 -1.27 1.44 3.28
C LEU A 74 -0.12 0.47 3.56
N LEU A 75 1.06 0.71 2.97
CA LEU A 75 2.24 -0.13 3.21
C LEU A 75 2.71 -0.05 4.68
N LYS A 76 2.70 1.15 5.27
CA LYS A 76 3.02 1.35 6.69
C LYS A 76 2.02 0.64 7.61
N ASP A 77 0.73 0.71 7.31
CA ASP A 77 -0.30 0.01 8.09
C ASP A 77 -0.12 -1.51 8.05
N ILE A 78 0.19 -2.07 6.88
CA ILE A 78 0.51 -3.50 6.75
C ILE A 78 1.74 -3.85 7.60
N ALA A 79 2.81 -3.05 7.51
CA ALA A 79 4.02 -3.27 8.30
C ALA A 79 3.76 -3.19 9.81
N ILE A 80 2.98 -2.21 10.26
CA ILE A 80 2.59 -2.07 11.67
C ILE A 80 1.79 -3.28 12.13
N ARG A 81 0.82 -3.76 11.34
CA ARG A 81 0.05 -4.97 11.68
C ARG A 81 0.95 -6.19 11.82
N ARG A 82 1.91 -6.36 10.89
CA ARG A 82 2.89 -7.44 10.96
C ARG A 82 3.75 -7.35 12.21
N LEU A 83 4.33 -6.18 12.49
CA LEU A 83 5.16 -5.99 13.68
C LEU A 83 4.37 -6.22 14.98
N ARG A 84 3.10 -5.81 15.03
CA ARG A 84 2.21 -6.11 16.16
C ARG A 84 2.00 -7.62 16.32
N ALA A 85 1.74 -8.35 15.24
CA ALA A 85 1.61 -9.79 15.29
C ALA A 85 2.90 -10.49 15.74
N GLU A 86 4.06 -10.00 15.29
CA GLU A 86 5.38 -10.50 15.75
C GLU A 86 5.59 -10.24 17.26
N LEU A 87 5.19 -9.06 17.75
CA LEU A 87 5.26 -8.73 19.18
C LEU A 87 4.26 -9.53 20.03
N GLU A 88 3.02 -9.70 19.55
CA GLU A 88 1.96 -10.48 20.22
C GLU A 88 2.27 -11.98 20.24
N GLY A 89 3.00 -12.49 19.24
CA GLY A 89 3.51 -13.86 19.21
C GLY A 89 4.44 -14.20 20.39
N GLY A 90 4.89 -13.18 21.13
CA GLY A 90 5.75 -13.29 22.30
C GLY A 90 7.20 -13.59 21.92
N ALA A 91 8.14 -13.13 22.75
CA ALA A 91 9.53 -13.55 22.62
C ALA A 91 9.62 -15.08 22.74
N LEU A 92 10.20 -15.74 21.74
CA LEU A 92 10.53 -17.18 21.82
C LEU A 92 11.47 -17.48 23.00
N GLU A 93 12.18 -16.46 23.49
CA GLU A 93 13.10 -16.52 24.61
C GLU A 93 12.35 -16.92 25.90
N GLY A 94 12.65 -18.11 26.42
CA GLY A 94 12.01 -18.68 27.61
C GLY A 94 10.81 -19.59 27.33
N ARG A 95 10.29 -19.66 26.09
CA ARG A 95 9.22 -20.61 25.74
C ARG A 95 9.79 -22.00 25.55
N ALA A 96 9.22 -22.99 26.26
CA ALA A 96 9.61 -24.38 26.13
C ALA A 96 8.83 -25.06 25.00
N LEU A 97 9.53 -25.64 24.02
CA LEU A 97 8.98 -26.59 23.05
C LEU A 97 9.12 -28.02 23.60
N THR A 98 8.18 -28.90 23.27
CA THR A 98 8.24 -30.31 23.63
C THR A 98 8.57 -31.16 22.42
N VAL A 99 9.67 -31.90 22.46
CA VAL A 99 10.05 -32.87 21.43
C VAL A 99 9.57 -34.25 21.88
N LEU A 100 8.76 -34.88 21.05
CA LEU A 100 8.39 -36.28 21.18
C LEU A 100 9.47 -37.15 20.56
N MET A 101 9.96 -38.12 21.32
CA MET A 101 10.95 -39.09 20.89
C MET A 101 10.37 -40.50 20.88
N HIS A 102 10.71 -41.28 19.86
CA HIS A 102 10.41 -42.71 19.77
C HIS A 102 11.72 -43.49 19.82
N TYR A 103 11.95 -44.28 20.89
CA TYR A 103 13.23 -44.98 21.13
C TYR A 103 14.48 -44.09 21.02
N GLY A 104 14.40 -42.84 21.48
CA GLY A 104 15.54 -41.91 21.46
C GLY A 104 15.78 -41.22 20.11
N GLU A 105 14.94 -41.45 19.10
CA GLU A 105 14.93 -40.67 17.86
C GLU A 105 13.84 -39.59 17.92
N PRO A 106 14.12 -38.34 17.49
CA PRO A 106 13.10 -37.30 17.37
C PRO A 106 12.00 -37.72 16.40
N HIS A 107 10.75 -37.67 16.85
CA HIS A 107 9.59 -38.00 16.04
C HIS A 107 8.82 -36.74 15.62
N SER A 108 8.48 -35.86 16.56
CA SER A 108 7.69 -34.65 16.30
C SER A 108 7.95 -33.56 17.34
N VAL A 109 7.63 -32.30 17.03
CA VAL A 109 7.84 -31.13 17.90
C VAL A 109 6.50 -30.44 18.15
N TYR A 110 6.23 -30.12 19.41
CA TYR A 110 4.97 -29.57 19.90
C TYR A 110 5.19 -28.29 20.71
N VAL A 111 4.16 -27.45 20.75
CA VAL A 111 4.16 -26.20 21.54
C VAL A 111 4.13 -26.48 23.04
N SER A 112 3.45 -27.57 23.44
CA SER A 112 3.36 -28.01 24.84
C SER A 112 3.44 -29.53 24.96
N ARG A 113 3.58 -30.03 26.19
CA ARG A 113 3.54 -31.46 26.48
C ARG A 113 2.12 -32.01 26.29
N GLU A 114 1.14 -31.20 26.64
CA GLU A 114 -0.28 -31.50 26.52
C GLU A 114 -0.66 -31.73 25.05
N ASP A 115 -0.13 -30.93 24.13
CA ASP A 115 -0.34 -31.11 22.68
C ASP A 115 0.27 -32.43 22.18
N ALA A 116 1.48 -32.77 22.64
CA ALA A 116 2.13 -34.04 22.31
C ALA A 116 1.33 -35.25 22.81
N HIS A 117 0.75 -35.13 24.02
CA HIS A 117 -0.11 -36.14 24.60
C HIS A 117 -1.44 -36.27 23.83
N ALA A 118 -2.05 -35.15 23.43
CA ALA A 118 -3.30 -35.15 22.67
C ALA A 118 -3.14 -35.81 21.29
N ASP A 119 -2.06 -35.47 20.57
CA ASP A 119 -1.76 -36.06 19.26
C ASP A 119 -1.54 -37.57 19.35
N THR A 120 -0.72 -38.02 20.29
CA THR A 120 -0.43 -39.45 20.44
C THR A 120 -1.58 -40.27 21.00
N ALA A 121 -2.45 -39.66 21.82
CA ALA A 121 -3.71 -40.27 22.23
C ALA A 121 -4.64 -40.51 21.02
N ALA A 122 -4.69 -39.58 20.06
CA ALA A 122 -5.43 -39.76 18.81
C ALA A 122 -4.90 -40.94 17.97
N HIS A 123 -3.62 -41.29 18.12
CA HIS A 123 -2.96 -42.43 17.48
C HIS A 123 -2.99 -43.73 18.32
N GLY A 124 -3.79 -43.78 19.39
CA GLY A 124 -4.01 -44.99 20.19
C GLY A 124 -2.89 -45.36 21.17
N VAL A 125 -2.01 -44.41 21.51
CA VAL A 125 -0.94 -44.62 22.50
C VAL A 125 -1.44 -44.22 23.90
N ALA A 126 -1.43 -45.17 24.84
CA ALA A 126 -1.86 -44.91 26.22
C ALA A 126 -0.89 -43.93 26.95
N PRO A 127 -1.40 -42.87 27.63
CA PRO A 127 -0.59 -41.92 28.40
C PRO A 127 0.22 -42.55 29.54
N GLU A 128 -0.22 -43.72 30.03
CA GLU A 128 0.39 -44.47 31.14
C GLU A 128 1.77 -45.05 30.81
N ARG A 129 2.14 -45.10 29.52
CA ARG A 129 3.46 -45.58 29.06
C ARG A 129 4.52 -44.48 28.96
N TRP A 130 4.18 -43.25 29.34
CA TRP A 130 5.04 -42.08 29.18
C TRP A 130 5.82 -41.83 30.47
N VAL A 131 7.11 -42.13 30.45
CA VAL A 131 7.99 -41.84 31.58
C VAL A 131 8.43 -40.38 31.47
N VAL A 132 8.19 -39.58 32.52
CA VAL A 132 8.78 -38.25 32.66
C VAL A 132 10.29 -38.40 32.51
N GLY A 133 10.93 -37.55 31.71
CA GLY A 133 12.36 -37.68 31.38
C GLY A 133 13.23 -37.89 32.63
N GLY A 134 13.55 -39.15 32.91
CA GLY A 134 14.30 -39.62 34.07
C GLY A 134 15.33 -40.68 33.68
N GLU A 135 15.92 -41.33 34.69
CA GLU A 135 17.18 -42.10 34.71
C GLU A 135 17.34 -43.21 33.65
N ARG A 136 16.28 -43.65 32.96
CA ARG A 136 16.38 -44.65 31.90
C ARG A 136 16.90 -44.05 30.58
N PRO A 137 17.84 -44.73 29.88
CA PRO A 137 18.30 -44.32 28.55
C PRO A 137 17.14 -44.12 27.57
N ALA A 138 17.19 -43.07 26.75
CA ALA A 138 16.11 -42.73 25.82
C ALA A 138 15.77 -43.85 24.82
N ARG A 139 16.77 -44.67 24.46
CA ARG A 139 16.62 -45.87 23.61
C ARG A 139 15.81 -47.00 24.24
N GLU A 140 15.63 -46.99 25.56
CA GLU A 140 14.89 -48.02 26.30
C GLU A 140 13.43 -47.61 26.55
N VAL A 141 13.08 -46.37 26.20
CA VAL A 141 11.74 -45.82 26.37
C VAL A 141 11.09 -45.65 25.01
N ARG A 142 9.97 -46.34 24.79
CA ARG A 142 9.25 -46.30 23.51
C ARG A 142 8.76 -44.89 23.16
N TRP A 143 8.21 -44.15 24.13
CA TRP A 143 7.73 -42.79 23.94
C TRP A 143 8.18 -41.89 25.08
N ARG A 144 8.84 -40.76 24.75
CA ARG A 144 9.40 -39.83 25.72
C ARG A 144 9.24 -38.38 25.25
N CYS A 145 8.78 -37.50 26.14
CA CYS A 145 8.80 -36.05 25.92
C CYS A 145 10.05 -35.43 26.52
N GLU A 146 10.71 -34.57 25.75
CA GLU A 146 11.79 -33.72 26.23
C GLU A 146 11.47 -32.26 25.98
N ALA A 147 11.60 -31.42 27.01
CA ALA A 147 11.36 -29.99 26.90
C ALA A 147 12.64 -29.24 26.56
N PHE A 148 12.57 -28.32 25.61
CA PHE A 148 13.67 -27.47 25.13
C PHE A 148 13.27 -26.00 25.17
N ILE A 149 14.12 -25.15 25.72
CA ILE A 149 13.91 -23.71 25.81
C ILE A 149 14.83 -23.03 24.78
N PHE A 150 14.27 -22.09 24.00
CA PHE A 150 15.10 -21.24 23.14
C PHE A 150 15.94 -20.29 24.00
N ASP A 151 17.25 -20.34 23.79
CA ASP A 151 18.25 -19.48 24.41
C ASP A 151 18.77 -18.49 23.37
N ALA A 152 18.35 -17.24 23.48
CA ALA A 152 18.74 -16.19 22.54
C ALA A 152 20.25 -15.89 22.59
N ARG A 153 20.92 -16.14 23.72
CA ARG A 153 22.37 -15.91 23.89
C ARG A 153 23.20 -16.93 23.12
N ALA A 154 22.71 -18.16 23.04
CA ALA A 154 23.37 -19.25 22.32
C ALA A 154 22.88 -19.38 20.85
N ASN A 155 21.87 -18.59 20.45
CA ASN A 155 21.15 -18.75 19.18
C ASN A 155 20.74 -20.22 18.93
N GLY A 156 20.19 -20.87 19.95
CA GLY A 156 19.90 -22.30 19.92
C GLY A 156 18.94 -22.75 21.02
N PHE A 157 18.67 -24.05 21.07
CA PHE A 157 17.79 -24.63 22.08
C PHE A 157 18.60 -25.36 23.14
N ARG A 158 18.27 -25.14 24.41
CA ARG A 158 18.81 -25.90 25.54
C ARG A 158 17.73 -26.76 26.17
N ARG A 159 18.10 -27.92 26.68
CA ARG A 159 17.16 -28.80 27.41
C ARG A 159 16.68 -28.09 28.69
N ALA A 160 15.38 -28.13 28.95
CA ALA A 160 14.76 -27.46 30.10
C ALA A 160 15.13 -28.13 31.44
N CYS A 161 15.24 -29.47 31.45
CA CYS A 161 15.74 -30.23 32.60
C CYS A 161 17.17 -30.70 32.35
N ALA A 162 18.07 -30.37 33.27
CA ALA A 162 19.42 -30.96 33.30
C ALA A 162 19.31 -32.46 33.67
N PRO A 163 20.11 -33.35 33.06
CA PRO A 163 20.20 -34.72 33.53
C PRO A 163 20.66 -34.74 34.99
N SER A 164 19.95 -35.49 35.85
CA SER A 164 20.45 -35.79 37.21
C SER A 164 21.81 -36.46 37.07
N ALA A 165 22.84 -35.90 37.69
CA ALA A 165 24.15 -36.55 37.75
C ALA A 165 23.98 -37.86 38.52
N ALA A 166 24.32 -38.99 37.90
CA ALA A 166 24.39 -40.25 38.61
C ALA A 166 25.40 -40.08 39.76
N ALA A 167 24.99 -40.42 40.99
CA ALA A 167 25.93 -40.53 42.09
C ALA A 167 26.98 -41.58 41.70
N VAL A 168 28.20 -41.12 41.44
CA VAL A 168 29.34 -42.01 41.23
C VAL A 168 29.55 -42.73 42.56
N GLY A 169 29.08 -43.97 42.64
CA GLY A 169 29.28 -44.85 43.79
C GLY A 169 30.77 -44.87 44.15
N GLY A 170 31.04 -44.66 45.44
CA GLY A 170 32.38 -44.41 45.97
C GLY A 170 33.42 -45.46 45.56
N ALA A 171 34.63 -44.96 45.34
CA ALA A 171 35.81 -45.81 45.34
C ALA A 171 36.01 -46.37 46.76
N ALA A 172 35.96 -47.68 46.89
CA ALA A 172 36.53 -48.43 48.01
C ALA A 172 38.06 -48.50 47.89
#